data_AF-R6YHB8-F1
#
_entry.id   AF-R6YHB8-F1
#
_cell.length_a   1.000
_cell.length_b   1.000
_cell.length_c   1.000
_cell.angle_alpha   90.00
_cell.angle_beta   90.00
_cell.angle_gamma   90.00
#
_symmetry.space_group_name_H-M   'P 1'
#
loop_
_entity.id
_entity.type
_entity.pdbx_description
1 polymer ?
#
loop_
_entity_poly.entity_id
_entity_poly.type
_entity_poly.pdbx_seq_one_letter_code
_entity_poly.pdbx_strand_id
1 'polypeptide(L)'
;MLDKSSKIYVAGHHGLVGSAIWNNLLQRGYTNLVGRSHRELDLLDAAAVKAFFDEEQPEAVVLAGAPRGGAIAKQQGPRRRHHG
;
A
#
# COMPACT_ATOMS: atom_id res chain seq x y z
N MET A 1 -8.27 16.25 5.63
CA MET A 1 -7.42 16.44 4.44
C MET A 1 -6.01 16.04 4.86
N LEU A 2 -5.26 15.28 4.05
CA LEU A 2 -3.89 14.88 4.41
C LEU A 2 -2.96 16.09 4.45
N ASP A 3 -2.01 16.09 5.39
CA ASP A 3 -0.97 17.11 5.47
C ASP A 3 0.08 16.90 4.37
N LYS A 4 0.79 17.97 3.99
CA LYS A 4 1.85 17.88 2.97
C LYS A 4 3.08 17.10 3.46
N SER A 5 3.31 17.05 4.77
CA SER A 5 4.33 16.21 5.38
C SER A 5 3.86 14.79 5.68
N SER A 6 2.58 14.46 5.45
CA SER A 6 2.06 13.13 5.76
C SER A 6 2.82 12.06 4.99
N LYS A 7 3.20 10.96 5.64
CA LYS A 7 3.93 9.88 4.97
C LYS A 7 2.98 9.06 4.11
N ILE A 8 3.26 8.98 2.81
CA ILE A 8 2.42 8.26 1.84
C ILE A 8 3.21 7.14 1.20
N TYR A 9 2.77 5.89 1.40
CA TYR A 9 3.32 4.73 0.70
C TYR A 9 2.64 4.55 -0.66
N VAL A 10 3.43 4.47 -1.73
CA VAL A 10 2.94 4.18 -3.09
C VAL A 10 3.51 2.84 -3.56
N ALA A 11 2.70 1.79 -3.47
CA ALA A 11 3.03 0.48 -4.01
C ALA A 11 3.01 0.54 -5.54
N GLY A 12 4.03 -0.02 -6.20
CA GLY A 12 4.12 0.02 -7.67
C GLY A 12 4.51 1.38 -8.25
N HIS A 13 5.14 2.26 -7.47
CA HIS A 13 5.52 3.62 -7.86
C HIS A 13 6.38 3.74 -9.14
N HIS A 14 7.09 2.70 -9.57
CA HIS A 14 7.82 2.69 -10.84
C HIS A 14 6.97 2.32 -12.07
N GLY A 15 5.74 1.83 -11.88
CA GLY A 15 4.84 1.46 -12.97
C GLY A 15 4.23 2.68 -13.66
N LEU A 16 3.55 2.47 -14.80
CA LEU A 16 2.91 3.55 -15.56
C LEU A 16 1.95 4.39 -14.69
N VAL A 17 1.07 3.72 -13.95
CA VAL A 17 0.11 4.40 -13.06
C VAL A 17 0.80 4.93 -11.81
N GLY A 18 1.68 4.14 -11.20
CA GLY A 18 2.36 4.52 -9.95
C GLY A 18 3.26 5.74 -10.11
N SER A 19 3.99 5.84 -11.21
CA SER A 19 4.87 6.99 -11.50
C SER A 19 4.07 8.26 -11.75
N ALA A 20 2.93 8.17 -12.45
CA ALA A 20 2.03 9.31 -12.63
C ALA A 20 1.45 9.80 -11.29
N ILE A 21 1.04 8.88 -10.41
CA ILE A 21 0.56 9.22 -9.06
C ILE A 21 1.66 9.86 -8.23
N TRP A 22 2.85 9.26 -8.21
CA TRP A 22 4.01 9.77 -7.49
C TRP A 22 4.34 11.20 -7.92
N ASN A 23 4.45 11.44 -9.23
CA ASN A 23 4.73 12.76 -9.79
C ASN A 23 3.62 13.76 -9.47
N ASN A 24 2.35 13.34 -9.49
CA ASN A 24 1.24 14.21 -9.10
C ASN A 24 1.31 14.60 -7.62
N LEU A 25 1.66 13.67 -6.72
CA LEU A 25 1.83 13.95 -5.31
C LEU A 25 2.97 14.96 -5.08
N LEU A 26 4.12 14.77 -5.72
CA LEU A 26 5.23 15.73 -5.68
C LEU A 26 4.80 17.12 -6.18
N GLN A 27 4.13 17.20 -7.33
CA GLN A 27 3.64 18.48 -7.90
C GLN A 27 2.63 19.18 -6.98
N ARG A 28 1.87 18.41 -6.18
CA ARG A 28 0.94 18.94 -5.19
C ARG A 28 1.61 19.27 -3.85
N GLY A 29 2.94 19.13 -3.74
CA GLY A 29 3.72 19.49 -2.57
C GLY A 29 3.81 18.43 -1.49
N TYR A 30 3.43 17.17 -1.77
CA TYR A 30 3.70 16.07 -0.84
C TYR A 30 5.15 15.63 -1.00
N THR A 31 5.92 15.68 0.08
CA THR A 31 7.37 15.42 0.04
C THR A 31 7.77 14.13 0.74
N ASN A 32 6.91 13.61 1.62
CA ASN A 32 7.18 12.41 2.41
C ASN A 32 6.59 11.15 1.73
N LEU A 33 7.11 10.84 0.54
CA LEU A 33 6.67 9.70 -0.24
C LEU A 33 7.63 8.52 -0.01
N VAL A 34 7.09 7.35 0.27
CA VAL A 34 7.85 6.10 0.36
C VAL A 34 7.37 5.12 -0.70
N GLY A 35 8.32 4.47 -1.36
CA GLY A 35 8.06 3.44 -2.35
C GLY A 35 8.94 2.23 -2.07
N ARG A 36 8.40 1.03 -2.31
CA ARG A 36 9.17 -0.22 -2.31
C ARG A 36 8.88 -0.95 -3.62
N SER A 37 9.93 -1.37 -4.30
CA SER A 37 9.85 -2.29 -5.43
C SER A 37 9.46 -3.69 -4.94
N HIS A 38 8.97 -4.53 -5.85
CA HIS A 38 8.62 -5.91 -5.50
C HIS A 38 9.81 -6.73 -4.96
N ARG A 39 11.05 -6.35 -5.30
CA ARG A 39 12.27 -6.99 -4.78
C ARG A 39 12.60 -6.55 -3.35
N GLU A 40 12.16 -5.36 -2.95
CA GLU A 40 12.37 -4.81 -1.60
C GLU A 40 11.24 -5.19 -0.65
N LEU A 41 10.02 -5.35 -1.17
CA LEU A 41 8.86 -5.76 -0.41
C LEU A 41 7.96 -6.67 -1.26
N ASP A 42 7.92 -7.95 -0.90
CA ASP A 42 6.89 -8.85 -1.40
C ASP A 42 5.60 -8.65 -0.61
N LEU A 43 4.56 -8.16 -1.28
CA LEU A 43 3.27 -7.91 -0.67
C LEU A 43 2.50 -9.19 -0.31
N LEU A 44 2.96 -10.35 -0.79
CA LEU A 44 2.42 -11.66 -0.43
C LEU A 44 3.02 -12.18 0.90
N ASP A 45 4.15 -11.64 1.34
CA ASP A 45 4.76 -11.97 2.63
C ASP A 45 4.18 -11.06 3.73
N ALA A 46 3.25 -11.61 4.51
CA ALA A 46 2.60 -10.89 5.60
C ALA A 46 3.58 -10.43 6.70
N ALA A 47 4.67 -11.16 6.94
CA ALA A 47 5.66 -10.78 7.95
C ALA A 47 6.50 -9.59 7.46
N ALA A 48 6.94 -9.62 6.20
CA ALA A 48 7.65 -8.51 5.58
C ALA A 48 6.78 -7.25 5.50
N VAL A 49 5.52 -7.38 5.10
CA VAL A 49 4.55 -6.27 5.09
C VAL A 49 4.36 -5.72 6.49
N LYS A 50 4.17 -6.58 7.50
CA LYS A 50 4.01 -6.12 8.89
C LYS A 50 5.23 -5.31 9.35
N ALA A 51 6.44 -5.83 9.15
CA ALA A 51 7.67 -5.14 9.52
C ALA A 51 7.81 -3.79 8.81
N PHE A 52 7.51 -3.74 7.51
CA PHE A 52 7.52 -2.50 6.74
C PHE A 52 6.53 -1.45 7.28
N PHE A 53 5.30 -1.85 7.62
CA PHE A 53 4.31 -0.94 8.18
C PHE A 53 4.68 -0.49 9.61
N ASP A 54 5.25 -1.37 10.42
CA ASP A 54 5.74 -1.03 11.76
C ASP A 54 6.89 -0.01 11.70
N GLU A 55 7.80 -0.15 10.73
CA GLU A 55 8.94 0.75 10.54
C GLU A 55 8.53 2.09 9.92
N GLU A 56 7.81 2.05 8.79
CA GLU A 56 7.51 3.25 8.04
C GLU A 56 6.35 4.04 8.62
N GLN A 57 5.36 3.39 9.21
CA GLN A 57 4.15 4.03 9.74
C GLN A 57 3.49 5.00 8.71
N PRO A 58 3.15 4.55 7.49
CA PRO A 58 2.53 5.43 6.51
C PRO A 58 1.11 5.83 6.94
N GLU A 59 0.77 7.12 6.79
CA GLU A 59 -0.58 7.64 7.08
C GLU A 59 -1.56 7.35 5.94
N ALA A 60 -1.05 7.19 4.72
CA ALA A 60 -1.84 6.80 3.57
C ALA A 60 -1.10 5.81 2.68
N VAL A 61 -1.86 4.93 2.03
CA VAL A 61 -1.34 3.91 1.12
C VAL A 61 -2.06 4.03 -0.22
N VAL A 62 -1.29 4.07 -1.30
CA VAL A 62 -1.79 4.01 -2.68
C VAL A 62 -1.29 2.73 -3.32
N LEU A 63 -2.22 1.88 -3.76
CA LEU A 63 -1.91 0.62 -4.44
C LEU A 63 -1.97 0.84 -5.96
N ALA A 64 -0.83 1.23 -6.55
CA ALA A 64 -0.72 1.53 -7.98
C ALA A 64 -0.15 0.34 -8.76
N GLY A 65 -0.92 -0.75 -8.80
CA GLY A 65 -0.59 -1.96 -9.55
C GLY A 65 -1.60 -3.05 -9.28
N ALA A 66 -1.85 -3.91 -10.27
CA ALA A 66 -2.60 -5.14 -10.05
C ALA A 66 -1.62 -6.20 -9.50
N PRO A 67 -1.97 -6.93 -8.42
CA PRO A 67 -1.24 -8.13 -8.06
C PRO A 67 -1.23 -9.06 -9.28
N ARG A 68 -0.06 -9.36 -9.84
CA ARG A 68 0.05 -10.46 -10.80
C ARG A 68 0.10 -11.75 -9.98
N GLY A 69 -1.08 -12.26 -9.65
CA GLY A 69 -1.26 -13.52 -8.90
C GLY A 69 -1.93 -13.29 -7.56
N GLY A 70 -3.19 -13.71 -7.45
CA GLY A 70 -3.96 -13.70 -6.22
C GLY A 70 -5.25 -12.91 -6.38
N ALA A 71 -6.32 -13.59 -6.77
CA ALA A 71 -7.66 -13.11 -6.52
C ALA A 71 -7.74 -12.67 -5.05
N ILE A 72 -8.27 -11.48 -4.80
CA ILE A 72 -8.54 -10.99 -3.46
C ILE A 72 -9.51 -11.98 -2.82
N ALA A 73 -8.99 -12.94 -2.04
CA ALA A 73 -9.83 -13.83 -1.27
C ALA A 73 -10.52 -12.95 -0.23
N LYS A 74 -11.80 -12.63 -0.48
CA LYS A 74 -12.66 -12.00 0.52
C LYS A 74 -12.57 -12.86 1.78
N GLN A 75 -11.88 -12.37 2.81
CA GLN A 75 -12.08 -12.88 4.16
C GLN A 75 -13.50 -12.51 4.56
N GLN A 76 -14.44 -13.43 4.31
CA GLN A 76 -15.72 -13.40 4.97
C GLN A 76 -15.43 -13.59 6.46
N GLY A 77 -15.65 -12.54 7.25
CA GLY A 77 -15.52 -12.57 8.69
C GLY A 77 -16.29 -13.75 9.31
N PRO A 78 -15.95 -14.15 10.55
CA PRO A 78 -16.44 -15.38 11.13
C PRO A 78 -17.98 -15.39 11.07
N ARG A 79 -18.55 -16.33 10.33
CA ARG A 79 -19.98 -16.64 10.43
C ARG A 79 -20.22 -17.06 11.88
N ARG A 80 -20.75 -16.15 12.69
CA ARG A 80 -21.30 -16.49 14.01
C ARG A 80 -22.33 -17.58 13.80
N ARG A 81 -22.00 -18.81 14.19
CA ARG A 81 -23.00 -19.88 14.34
C ARG A 81 -23.83 -19.52 15.57
N HIS A 82 -25.03 -19.00 15.33
CA HIS A 82 -26.10 -18.96 16.33
C HIS A 82 -27.26 -19.81 15.81
N HIS A 83 -27.30 -21.07 16.25
CA HIS A 83 -28.48 -21.94 16.42
C HIS A 83 -27.92 -23.36 16.65
N GLY A 84 -28.26 -24.11 17.69
CA GLY A 84 -29.16 -23.89 18.83
C GLY A 84 -28.88 -25.00 19.84
#